data_AF-A0A9P5BNZ1-F1
#
_entry.id   AF-A0A9P5BNZ1-F1
#
_cell.length_a   1.000
_cell.length_b   1.000
_cell.length_c   1.000
_cell.angle_alpha   90.00
_cell.angle_beta   90.00
_cell.angle_gamma   90.00
#
_symmetry.space_group_name_H-M   'P 1'
#
loop_
_entity.id
_entity.type
_entity.pdbx_description
1 polymer ?
#
loop_
_entity_poly.entity_id
_entity_poly.type
_entity_poly.pdbx_seq_one_letter_code
_entity_poly.pdbx_strand_id
1 'polypeptide(L)'
;MIEEAIIVATNRTVPERHILYEILSPHWFRTLALNDAAHKLLVPLVIARISGFASGAKPDPKVGAFGLANWSYENFNFQDKYIPNDLKKRGFDIEGEMGDKYRNYPYATDMYLLWGISREFVKSVLETKYTSNEVVAKEACIADWCKEIQTSGQIPSFPTITTVDQLIDAVTMCIHTASPQHTAVNYLQDYYYSFVPSKPPALCTPLLKNLADLQGYTEQHLTDTLPIGLKDAKWKDWLLAAQLPELLSFKVEDRYNLITYAKSLYNVNKGRTITENKELNSESIKDAAKVFYSRLKNADLALTISLRYRLLVLLSILFFSQRLLLFRS
;
A
#
# COMPACT_ATOMS: atom_id res chain seq x y z
N MET A 1 3.84 9.94 -2.47
CA MET A 1 4.75 10.24 -3.60
C MET A 1 4.23 9.70 -4.94
N ILE A 2 4.24 8.39 -5.23
CA ILE A 2 3.73 7.87 -6.53
C ILE A 2 2.28 8.29 -6.76
N GLU A 3 1.41 8.03 -5.79
CA GLU A 3 0.00 8.41 -5.87
C GLU A 3 -0.22 9.92 -5.95
N GLU A 4 0.65 10.73 -5.35
CA GLU A 4 0.58 12.19 -5.42
C GLU A 4 0.84 12.72 -6.82
N ALA A 5 1.82 12.16 -7.53
CA ALA A 5 2.05 12.49 -8.94
C ALA A 5 0.83 12.17 -9.80
N ILE A 6 0.16 11.04 -9.54
CA ILE A 6 -1.07 10.64 -10.23
C ILE A 6 -2.21 11.59 -9.88
N ILE A 7 -2.40 11.95 -8.60
CA ILE A 7 -3.42 12.93 -8.16
C ILE A 7 -3.23 14.26 -8.90
N VAL A 8 -2.01 14.78 -8.92
CA VAL A 8 -1.69 16.05 -9.57
C VAL A 8 -1.94 15.97 -11.08
N ALA A 9 -1.48 14.90 -11.74
CA ALA A 9 -1.73 14.69 -13.16
C ALA A 9 -3.23 14.60 -13.48
N THR A 10 -3.99 13.82 -12.71
CA THR A 10 -5.46 13.70 -12.88
C THR A 10 -6.15 15.04 -12.76
N ASN A 11 -5.81 15.86 -11.76
CA ASN A 11 -6.40 17.20 -11.61
C ASN A 11 -6.03 18.17 -12.75
N ARG A 12 -4.91 17.94 -13.44
CA ARG A 12 -4.43 18.80 -14.52
C ARG A 12 -4.94 18.39 -15.90
N THR A 13 -5.25 17.12 -16.11
CA THR A 13 -5.57 16.57 -17.44
C THR A 13 -6.97 15.99 -17.57
N VAL A 14 -7.62 15.60 -16.48
CA VAL A 14 -8.92 14.91 -16.50
C VAL A 14 -10.01 15.84 -15.94
N PRO A 15 -11.05 16.20 -16.72
CA PRO A 15 -12.15 17.05 -16.24
C PRO A 15 -12.89 16.42 -15.04
N GLU A 16 -13.36 17.25 -14.10
CA GLU A 16 -14.01 16.75 -12.87
C GLU A 16 -15.27 15.89 -13.12
N ARG A 17 -16.01 16.17 -14.19
CA ARG A 17 -17.22 15.42 -14.58
C ARG A 17 -16.92 14.13 -15.34
N HIS A 18 -15.66 13.87 -15.63
CA HIS A 18 -15.24 12.71 -16.38
C HIS A 18 -15.27 11.46 -15.49
N ILE A 19 -15.70 10.31 -16.04
CA ILE A 19 -15.84 9.05 -15.29
C ILE A 19 -14.55 8.64 -14.55
N LEU A 20 -13.39 8.91 -15.16
CA LEU A 20 -12.08 8.62 -14.58
C LEU A 20 -11.81 9.48 -13.32
N TYR A 21 -12.25 10.74 -13.33
CA TYR A 21 -12.11 11.61 -12.16
C TYR A 21 -13.11 11.21 -11.07
N GLU A 22 -14.36 10.92 -11.44
CA GLU A 22 -15.41 10.51 -10.48
C GLU A 22 -15.05 9.20 -9.76
N ILE A 23 -14.44 8.22 -10.45
CA ILE A 23 -14.06 6.94 -9.82
C ILE A 23 -12.79 7.05 -8.95
N LEU A 24 -11.84 7.92 -9.29
CA LEU A 24 -10.55 8.02 -8.59
C LEU A 24 -10.55 9.01 -7.43
N SER A 25 -11.10 10.21 -7.62
CA SER A 25 -10.99 11.31 -6.65
C SER A 25 -11.49 11.00 -5.22
N PRO A 26 -12.52 10.14 -4.99
CA PRO A 26 -12.94 9.80 -3.63
C PRO A 26 -11.86 9.09 -2.81
N HIS A 27 -10.88 8.46 -3.46
CA HIS A 27 -9.79 7.73 -2.81
C HIS A 27 -8.63 8.64 -2.38
N TRP A 28 -8.65 9.93 -2.77
CA TRP A 28 -7.54 10.86 -2.55
C TRP A 28 -7.85 11.96 -1.54
N PHE A 29 -8.93 11.79 -0.77
CA PHE A 29 -9.37 12.76 0.21
C PHE A 29 -8.27 13.11 1.22
N ARG A 30 -7.84 14.37 1.22
CA ARG A 30 -6.78 14.96 2.09
C ARG A 30 -5.35 14.41 1.88
N THR A 31 -5.11 13.52 0.92
CA THR A 31 -3.78 12.91 0.68
C THR A 31 -2.69 13.96 0.44
N LEU A 32 -2.95 14.99 -0.37
CA LEU A 32 -1.95 16.04 -0.67
C LEU A 32 -1.51 16.83 0.57
N ALA A 33 -2.46 17.19 1.45
CA ALA A 33 -2.16 17.93 2.67
C ALA A 33 -1.33 17.09 3.66
N LEU A 34 -1.62 15.79 3.75
CA LEU A 34 -0.86 14.87 4.58
C LEU A 34 0.57 14.65 4.05
N ASN A 35 0.73 14.55 2.73
CA ASN A 35 2.05 14.42 2.11
C ASN A 35 2.91 15.68 2.32
N ASP A 36 2.33 16.88 2.20
CA ASP A 36 3.03 18.13 2.49
C ASP A 36 3.54 18.18 3.95
N ALA A 37 2.72 17.74 4.90
CA ALA A 37 3.14 17.62 6.30
C ALA A 37 4.27 16.58 6.47
N ALA A 38 4.19 15.44 5.78
CA ALA A 38 5.22 14.40 5.82
C ALA A 38 6.56 14.87 5.23
N HIS A 39 6.53 15.63 4.13
CA HIS A 39 7.73 16.22 3.51
C HIS A 39 8.42 17.23 4.42
N LYS A 40 7.65 18.02 5.18
CA LYS A 40 8.19 19.06 6.08
C LYS A 40 8.67 18.51 7.42
N LEU A 41 8.01 17.47 7.94
CA LEU A 41 8.24 16.99 9.30
C LEU A 41 8.83 15.57 9.35
N LEU A 42 8.10 14.58 8.81
CA LEU A 42 8.41 13.17 9.04
C LEU A 42 9.76 12.75 8.47
N VAL A 43 9.99 13.03 7.17
CA VAL A 43 11.23 12.62 6.50
C VAL A 43 12.46 13.33 7.08
N PRO A 44 12.52 14.68 7.13
CA PRO A 44 13.73 15.37 7.59
C PRO A 44 13.99 15.26 9.10
N LEU A 45 12.94 15.28 9.94
CA LEU A 45 13.13 15.42 11.39
C LEU A 45 13.01 14.12 12.18
N VAL A 46 12.34 13.11 11.62
CA VAL A 46 12.15 11.80 12.27
C VAL A 46 12.95 10.73 11.54
N ILE A 47 12.59 10.40 10.31
CA ILE A 47 13.18 9.27 9.55
C ILE A 47 14.68 9.49 9.34
N ALA A 48 15.07 10.63 8.77
CA ALA A 48 16.49 10.91 8.51
C ALA A 48 17.32 10.88 9.81
N ARG A 49 16.75 11.31 10.95
CA ARG A 49 17.42 11.30 12.24
C ARG A 49 17.68 9.88 12.78
N ILE A 50 16.78 8.92 12.55
CA ILE A 50 16.90 7.56 13.12
C ILE A 50 17.31 6.47 12.12
N SER A 51 17.44 6.79 10.82
CA SER A 51 17.62 5.80 9.75
C SER A 51 19.01 5.15 9.64
N GLY A 52 20.02 5.64 10.36
CA GLY A 52 21.40 5.14 10.26
C GLY A 52 22.11 5.45 8.94
N PHE A 53 21.42 5.99 7.93
CA PHE A 53 22.04 6.49 6.72
C PHE A 53 22.63 7.89 6.99
N ALA A 54 23.93 8.06 6.71
CA ALA A 54 24.61 9.33 6.92
C ALA A 54 23.90 10.45 6.14
N SER A 55 23.39 11.42 6.87
CA SER A 55 23.14 12.76 6.36
C SER A 55 24.17 13.66 7.04
N GLY A 56 24.97 14.39 6.26
CA GLY A 56 25.77 15.46 6.84
C GLY A 56 24.87 16.48 7.54
N ALA A 57 25.46 17.48 8.19
CA ALA A 57 24.70 18.56 8.85
C ALA A 57 23.73 19.32 7.93
N LYS A 58 23.81 19.11 6.61
CA LYS A 58 22.87 19.61 5.60
C LYS A 58 22.21 18.43 4.89
N PRO A 59 20.87 18.45 4.73
CA PRO A 59 20.18 17.50 3.87
C PRO A 59 20.70 17.64 2.43
N ASP A 60 21.31 16.58 1.91
CA ASP A 60 21.59 16.45 0.47
C ASP A 60 20.55 15.48 -0.11
N PRO A 61 19.75 15.92 -1.10
CA PRO A 61 18.69 15.11 -1.68
C PRO A 61 19.19 13.81 -2.36
N LYS A 62 20.49 13.68 -2.63
CA LYS A 62 21.09 12.52 -3.29
C LYS A 62 21.69 11.48 -2.35
N VAL A 63 21.76 11.75 -1.06
CA VAL A 63 22.39 10.86 -0.08
C VAL A 63 21.45 10.59 1.11
N GLY A 64 21.82 9.64 1.95
CA GLY A 64 21.05 9.32 3.15
C GLY A 64 19.63 8.83 2.84
N ALA A 65 18.69 9.19 3.71
CA ALA A 65 17.27 8.86 3.55
C ALA A 65 16.64 9.49 2.28
N PHE A 66 17.07 10.68 1.87
CA PHE A 66 16.54 11.35 0.68
C PHE A 66 17.03 10.68 -0.60
N GLY A 67 18.32 10.33 -0.68
CA GLY A 67 18.87 9.57 -1.81
C GLY A 67 18.17 8.23 -1.98
N LEU A 68 17.89 7.53 -0.87
CA LEU A 68 17.13 6.28 -0.90
C LEU A 68 15.69 6.49 -1.40
N ALA A 69 15.02 7.56 -0.97
CA ALA A 69 13.67 7.90 -1.44
C ALA A 69 13.66 8.23 -2.94
N ASN A 70 14.64 9.00 -3.42
CA ASN A 70 14.79 9.33 -4.84
C ASN A 70 15.01 8.06 -5.68
N TRP A 71 15.98 7.22 -5.29
CA TRP A 71 16.26 5.96 -5.97
C TRP A 71 15.03 5.04 -5.98
N SER A 72 14.31 4.94 -4.86
CA SER A 72 13.10 4.12 -4.75
C SER A 72 11.98 4.62 -5.66
N TYR A 73 11.84 5.93 -5.82
CA TYR A 73 10.87 6.53 -6.74
C TYR A 73 11.22 6.22 -8.20
N GLU A 74 12.49 6.47 -8.59
CA GLU A 74 12.99 6.23 -9.96
C GLU A 74 12.91 4.75 -10.38
N ASN A 75 13.08 3.83 -9.43
CA ASN A 75 13.06 2.39 -9.68
C ASN A 75 11.67 1.76 -9.42
N PHE A 76 10.66 2.57 -9.10
CA PHE A 76 9.30 2.08 -8.97
C PHE A 76 8.72 1.74 -10.35
N ASN A 77 8.27 0.50 -10.52
CA ASN A 77 7.58 0.07 -11.72
C ASN A 77 6.08 -0.10 -11.45
N PHE A 78 5.27 0.78 -12.03
CA PHE A 78 3.82 0.84 -11.81
C PHE A 78 3.09 -0.44 -12.25
N GLN A 79 3.40 -0.94 -13.45
CA GLN A 79 2.76 -2.13 -14.02
C GLN A 79 3.22 -3.43 -13.36
N ASP A 80 4.51 -3.53 -13.01
CA ASP A 80 5.04 -4.67 -12.25
C ASP A 80 4.45 -4.77 -10.84
N LYS A 81 3.89 -3.67 -10.32
CA LYS A 81 3.26 -3.61 -9.00
C LYS A 81 1.76 -3.91 -9.01
N TYR A 82 1.17 -4.19 -10.17
CA TYR A 82 -0.16 -4.80 -10.21
C TYR A 82 -0.09 -6.16 -9.49
N ILE A 83 -1.03 -6.46 -8.60
CA ILE A 83 -0.88 -7.61 -7.69
C ILE A 83 -0.55 -8.93 -8.40
N PRO A 84 -1.25 -9.32 -9.49
CA PRO A 84 -0.89 -10.53 -10.24
C PRO A 84 0.53 -10.49 -10.81
N ASN A 85 0.95 -9.34 -11.34
CA ASN A 85 2.28 -9.14 -11.91
C ASN A 85 3.36 -9.20 -10.82
N ASP A 86 3.15 -8.53 -9.68
CA ASP A 86 4.10 -8.49 -8.56
C ASP A 86 4.33 -9.87 -7.98
N LEU A 87 3.26 -10.62 -7.74
CA LEU A 87 3.32 -11.97 -7.21
C LEU A 87 4.08 -12.90 -8.15
N LYS A 88 3.71 -12.89 -9.44
CA LYS A 88 4.39 -13.70 -10.47
C LYS A 88 5.87 -13.32 -10.60
N LYS A 89 6.18 -12.02 -10.67
CA LYS A 89 7.56 -11.50 -10.79
C LYS A 89 8.44 -11.90 -9.61
N ARG A 90 7.87 -12.01 -8.41
CA ARG A 90 8.56 -12.46 -7.19
C ARG A 90 8.59 -13.98 -7.02
N GLY A 91 8.00 -14.75 -7.95
CA GLY A 91 8.02 -16.21 -7.94
C GLY A 91 6.89 -16.88 -7.14
N PHE A 92 5.78 -16.17 -6.89
CA PHE A 92 4.61 -16.69 -6.20
C PHE A 92 3.47 -16.97 -7.17
N ASP A 93 3.29 -18.24 -7.53
CA ASP A 93 2.17 -18.71 -8.37
C ASP A 93 0.91 -18.95 -7.51
N ILE A 94 0.20 -17.88 -7.16
CA ILE A 94 -1.03 -17.96 -6.35
C ILE A 94 -2.19 -18.61 -7.12
N GLU A 95 -2.21 -18.48 -8.45
CA GLU A 95 -3.26 -19.04 -9.31
C GLU A 95 -3.15 -20.55 -9.47
N GLY A 96 -1.93 -21.06 -9.66
CA GLY A 96 -1.67 -22.48 -9.89
C GLY A 96 -1.51 -23.32 -8.61
N GLU A 97 -1.33 -22.70 -7.44
CA GLU A 97 -1.13 -23.41 -6.18
C GLU A 97 -2.46 -23.88 -5.58
N MET A 98 -2.74 -25.18 -5.71
CA MET A 98 -3.92 -25.84 -5.14
C MET A 98 -3.70 -26.43 -3.74
N GLY A 99 -2.49 -26.30 -3.19
CA GLY A 99 -2.11 -26.82 -1.88
C GLY A 99 -1.88 -25.72 -0.83
N ASP A 100 -1.32 -26.12 0.31
CA ASP A 100 -1.14 -25.25 1.49
C ASP A 100 0.23 -24.54 1.54
N LYS A 101 0.95 -24.47 0.41
CA LYS A 101 2.31 -23.89 0.36
C LYS A 101 2.34 -22.44 0.83
N TYR A 102 1.33 -21.64 0.44
CA TYR A 102 1.25 -20.21 0.77
C TYR A 102 0.35 -19.90 1.97
N ARG A 103 0.01 -20.90 2.80
CA ARG A 103 -0.86 -20.71 3.99
C ARG A 103 -0.32 -19.69 5.00
N ASN A 104 0.99 -19.43 5.02
CA ASN A 104 1.61 -18.43 5.90
C ASN A 104 1.91 -17.11 5.18
N TYR A 105 1.39 -16.91 3.96
CA TYR A 105 1.52 -15.67 3.21
C TYR A 105 0.14 -14.99 2.98
N PRO A 106 -0.53 -14.53 4.07
CA PRO A 106 -1.87 -13.95 3.97
C PRO A 106 -1.91 -12.73 3.05
N TYR A 107 -0.90 -11.85 3.11
CA TYR A 107 -0.82 -10.71 2.20
C TYR A 107 -1.00 -11.11 0.73
N ALA A 108 -0.33 -12.18 0.26
CA ALA A 108 -0.44 -12.60 -1.14
C ALA A 108 -1.82 -13.15 -1.49
N THR A 109 -2.36 -14.04 -0.66
CA THR A 109 -3.69 -14.64 -0.90
C THR A 109 -4.79 -13.59 -0.84
N ASP A 110 -4.69 -12.68 0.12
CA ASP A 110 -5.72 -11.70 0.41
C ASP A 110 -5.69 -10.58 -0.62
N MET A 111 -4.50 -10.11 -1.01
CA MET A 111 -4.36 -9.10 -2.06
C MET A 111 -4.75 -9.64 -3.43
N TYR A 112 -4.48 -10.90 -3.74
CA TYR A 112 -4.92 -11.48 -5.01
C TYR A 112 -6.45 -11.48 -5.12
N LEU A 113 -7.15 -11.87 -4.05
CA LEU A 113 -8.62 -11.81 -3.97
C LEU A 113 -9.14 -10.36 -4.06
N LEU A 114 -8.60 -9.44 -3.25
CA LEU A 114 -9.03 -8.04 -3.21
C LEU A 114 -8.75 -7.31 -4.53
N TRP A 115 -7.64 -7.62 -5.20
CA TRP A 115 -7.34 -7.13 -6.54
C TRP A 115 -8.41 -7.57 -7.53
N GLY A 116 -8.75 -8.86 -7.57
CA GLY A 116 -9.80 -9.39 -8.45
C GLY A 116 -11.15 -8.71 -8.23
N ILE A 117 -11.57 -8.55 -6.98
CA ILE A 117 -12.83 -7.87 -6.62
C ILE A 117 -12.80 -6.39 -7.06
N SER A 118 -11.69 -5.70 -6.83
CA SER A 118 -11.55 -4.28 -7.22
C SER A 118 -11.53 -4.13 -8.73
N ARG A 119 -10.85 -5.03 -9.45
CA ARG A 119 -10.79 -5.05 -10.92
C ARG A 119 -12.16 -5.32 -11.53
N GLU A 120 -12.94 -6.26 -10.98
CA GLU A 120 -14.32 -6.55 -11.41
C GLU A 120 -15.19 -5.29 -11.28
N PHE A 121 -15.12 -4.60 -10.14
CA PHE A 121 -15.82 -3.34 -9.92
C PHE A 121 -15.41 -2.25 -10.92
N VAL A 122 -14.10 -2.02 -11.09
CA VAL A 122 -13.58 -1.00 -12.02
C VAL A 122 -14.01 -1.31 -13.45
N LYS A 123 -13.94 -2.58 -13.87
CA LYS A 123 -14.44 -3.04 -15.17
C LYS A 123 -15.91 -2.69 -15.36
N SER A 124 -16.77 -3.06 -14.40
CA SER A 124 -18.21 -2.77 -14.48
C SER A 124 -18.54 -1.28 -14.56
N VAL A 125 -17.72 -0.41 -13.97
CA VAL A 125 -17.91 1.04 -14.07
C VAL A 125 -17.40 1.58 -15.40
N LEU A 126 -16.16 1.25 -15.79
CA LEU A 126 -15.52 1.84 -16.97
C LEU A 126 -16.15 1.37 -18.28
N GLU A 127 -16.61 0.12 -18.36
CA GLU A 127 -17.28 -0.41 -19.57
C GLU A 127 -18.65 0.25 -19.85
N THR A 128 -19.18 1.06 -18.92
CA THR A 128 -20.37 1.89 -19.18
C THR A 128 -20.10 3.02 -20.18
N LYS A 129 -18.84 3.48 -20.29
CA LYS A 129 -18.39 4.52 -21.24
C LYS A 129 -17.45 3.94 -22.31
N TYR A 130 -16.51 3.10 -21.91
CA TYR A 130 -15.47 2.56 -22.80
C TYR A 130 -15.85 1.16 -23.30
N THR A 131 -16.64 1.12 -24.36
CA THR A 131 -17.17 -0.13 -24.93
C THR A 131 -16.21 -0.84 -25.88
N SER A 132 -15.13 -0.18 -26.31
CA SER A 132 -14.09 -0.76 -27.16
C SER A 132 -12.74 -0.05 -27.00
N ASN A 133 -11.67 -0.69 -27.45
CA ASN A 133 -10.31 -0.11 -27.41
C ASN A 133 -10.24 1.18 -28.25
N GLU A 134 -11.00 1.26 -29.34
CA GLU A 134 -11.06 2.45 -30.18
C GLU A 134 -11.66 3.66 -29.44
N VAL A 135 -12.59 3.45 -28.51
CA VAL A 135 -13.14 4.53 -27.67
C VAL A 135 -12.07 5.06 -26.73
N VAL A 136 -11.30 4.18 -26.08
CA VAL A 136 -10.19 4.55 -25.19
C VAL A 136 -9.09 5.27 -25.97
N ALA A 137 -8.68 4.73 -27.11
CA ALA A 137 -7.61 5.31 -27.93
C ALA A 137 -7.94 6.70 -28.50
N LYS A 138 -9.23 7.04 -28.61
CA LYS A 138 -9.70 8.36 -29.06
C LYS A 138 -9.92 9.36 -27.92
N GLU A 139 -9.85 8.93 -26.65
CA GLU A 139 -10.09 9.79 -25.50
C GLU A 139 -8.83 10.61 -25.17
N ALA A 140 -8.86 11.88 -25.59
CA ALA A 140 -7.72 12.78 -25.46
C ALA A 140 -7.25 12.95 -24.01
N CYS A 141 -8.19 13.04 -23.05
CA CYS A 141 -7.81 13.23 -21.66
C CYS A 141 -7.05 12.02 -21.08
N ILE A 142 -7.30 10.80 -21.56
CA ILE A 142 -6.55 9.60 -21.14
C ILE A 142 -5.12 9.66 -21.69
N ALA A 143 -4.95 10.03 -22.96
CA ALA A 143 -3.63 10.17 -23.56
C ALA A 143 -2.80 11.25 -22.84
N ASP A 144 -3.40 12.41 -22.58
CA ASP A 144 -2.76 13.50 -21.83
C ASP A 144 -2.43 13.09 -20.39
N TRP A 145 -3.34 12.36 -19.74
CA TRP A 145 -3.12 11.82 -18.39
C TRP A 145 -1.93 10.86 -18.31
N CYS A 146 -1.85 9.89 -19.24
CA CYS A 146 -0.70 8.98 -19.30
C CYS A 146 0.61 9.75 -19.50
N LYS A 147 0.62 10.71 -20.44
CA LYS A 147 1.80 11.51 -20.76
C LYS A 147 2.23 12.37 -19.58
N GLU A 148 1.30 13.03 -18.89
CA GLU A 148 1.61 13.87 -17.73
C GLU A 148 2.19 13.03 -16.58
N ILE A 149 1.65 11.84 -16.30
CA ILE A 149 2.20 10.92 -15.29
C ILE A 149 3.61 10.43 -15.66
N GLN A 150 3.82 10.05 -16.93
CA GLN A 150 5.11 9.54 -17.39
C GLN A 150 6.21 10.61 -17.38
N THR A 151 5.86 11.85 -17.71
CA THR A 151 6.82 12.96 -17.88
C THR A 151 6.89 13.84 -16.64
N SER A 152 5.94 14.77 -16.46
CA SER A 152 5.88 15.67 -15.31
C SER A 152 5.82 14.91 -13.97
N GLY A 153 5.11 13.79 -13.95
CA GLY A 153 5.04 12.88 -12.81
C GLY A 153 6.25 11.94 -12.68
N GLN A 154 7.15 11.86 -13.67
CA GLN A 154 8.35 11.02 -13.66
C GLN A 154 8.10 9.53 -13.36
N ILE A 155 6.96 8.98 -13.77
CA ILE A 155 6.65 7.54 -13.64
C ILE A 155 6.59 6.93 -15.06
N PRO A 156 7.74 6.73 -15.74
CA PRO A 156 7.76 6.22 -17.11
C PRO A 156 7.22 4.79 -17.23
N SER A 157 7.14 4.06 -16.12
CA SER A 157 6.55 2.74 -16.03
C SER A 157 5.01 2.74 -16.04
N PHE A 158 4.37 3.91 -15.90
CA PHE A 158 2.92 4.06 -16.06
C PHE A 158 2.53 3.75 -17.51
N PRO A 159 1.44 3.00 -17.76
CA PRO A 159 1.11 2.55 -19.11
C PRO A 159 0.72 3.70 -20.04
N THR A 160 1.07 3.58 -21.32
CA THR A 160 0.38 4.31 -22.38
C THR A 160 -0.90 3.55 -22.71
N ILE A 161 -2.02 4.05 -22.22
CA ILE A 161 -3.31 3.34 -22.25
C ILE A 161 -3.98 3.51 -23.62
N THR A 162 -4.13 2.41 -24.35
CA THR A 162 -4.85 2.34 -25.64
C THR A 162 -5.94 1.27 -25.67
N THR A 163 -6.06 0.46 -24.62
CA THR A 163 -7.08 -0.58 -24.48
C THR A 163 -7.93 -0.41 -23.23
N VAL A 164 -9.13 -0.99 -23.26
CA VAL A 164 -10.04 -1.00 -22.10
C VAL A 164 -9.41 -1.73 -20.92
N ASP A 165 -8.76 -2.88 -21.15
CA ASP A 165 -8.09 -3.63 -20.09
C ASP A 165 -6.94 -2.86 -19.44
N GLN A 166 -6.13 -2.12 -20.22
CA GLN A 166 -5.07 -1.27 -19.66
C GLN A 166 -5.63 -0.16 -18.78
N LEU A 167 -6.76 0.44 -19.18
CA LEU A 167 -7.43 1.46 -18.39
C LEU A 167 -7.98 0.86 -17.07
N ILE A 168 -8.61 -0.31 -17.15
CA ILE A 168 -9.11 -1.03 -15.99
C ILE A 168 -7.97 -1.35 -15.02
N ASP A 169 -6.85 -1.88 -15.49
CA ASP A 169 -5.73 -2.25 -14.63
C ASP A 169 -5.06 -1.02 -13.99
N ALA A 170 -4.89 0.07 -14.75
CA ALA A 170 -4.31 1.31 -14.22
C ALA A 170 -5.20 1.94 -13.12
N VAL A 171 -6.51 1.98 -13.34
CA VAL A 171 -7.48 2.49 -12.35
C VAL A 171 -7.56 1.57 -11.14
N THR A 172 -7.54 0.25 -11.36
CA THR A 172 -7.47 -0.74 -10.27
C THR A 172 -6.23 -0.53 -9.42
N MET A 173 -5.07 -0.28 -10.05
CA MET A 173 -3.82 -0.02 -9.33
C MET A 173 -3.87 1.27 -8.50
N CYS A 174 -4.52 2.32 -9.00
CA CYS A 174 -4.71 3.56 -8.24
C CYS A 174 -5.54 3.29 -6.98
N ILE A 175 -6.70 2.65 -7.11
CA ILE A 175 -7.56 2.30 -5.97
C ILE A 175 -6.84 1.36 -5.00
N HIS A 176 -6.11 0.38 -5.53
CA HIS A 176 -5.30 -0.56 -4.75
C HIS A 176 -4.24 0.16 -3.92
N THR A 177 -3.50 1.08 -4.53
CA THR A 177 -2.47 1.89 -3.87
C THR A 177 -3.07 2.75 -2.76
N ALA A 178 -4.17 3.45 -3.06
CA ALA A 178 -4.85 4.37 -2.14
C ALA A 178 -5.37 3.70 -0.86
N SER A 179 -5.80 2.44 -0.97
CA SER A 179 -6.63 1.82 0.05
C SER A 179 -6.05 0.51 0.58
N PRO A 180 -6.24 -0.67 -0.04
CA PRO A 180 -5.80 -1.92 0.55
C PRO A 180 -4.28 -2.01 0.72
N GLN A 181 -3.49 -1.50 -0.24
CA GLN A 181 -2.03 -1.54 -0.14
C GLN A 181 -1.52 -0.64 0.98
N HIS A 182 -1.98 0.62 1.01
CA HIS A 182 -1.64 1.55 2.08
C HIS A 182 -2.01 0.98 3.45
N THR A 183 -3.22 0.43 3.58
CA THR A 183 -3.68 -0.21 4.83
C THR A 183 -2.78 -1.36 5.24
N ALA A 184 -2.41 -2.25 4.32
CA ALA A 184 -1.58 -3.42 4.61
C ALA A 184 -0.18 -3.07 5.12
N VAL A 185 0.41 -1.98 4.62
CA VAL A 185 1.75 -1.53 5.06
C VAL A 185 1.72 -0.53 6.22
N ASN A 186 0.54 0.02 6.55
CA ASN A 186 0.39 1.07 7.56
C ASN A 186 -0.26 0.58 8.88
N TYR A 187 -1.30 -0.25 8.80
CA TYR A 187 -2.20 -0.52 9.93
C TYR A 187 -1.52 -1.14 11.16
N LEU A 188 -0.59 -2.07 10.96
CA LEU A 188 0.13 -2.75 12.04
C LEU A 188 1.51 -2.12 12.33
N GLN A 189 1.78 -0.90 11.86
CA GLN A 189 3.07 -0.26 12.11
C GLN A 189 3.37 -0.17 13.61
N ASP A 190 2.41 0.27 14.43
CA ASP A 190 2.63 0.38 15.88
C ASP A 190 2.95 -0.99 16.50
N TYR A 191 2.16 -2.03 16.15
CA TYR A 191 2.38 -3.39 16.61
C TYR A 191 3.81 -3.91 16.32
N TYR A 192 4.35 -3.61 15.14
CA TYR A 192 5.67 -4.10 14.74
C TYR A 192 6.85 -3.21 15.16
N TYR A 193 6.65 -1.91 15.40
CA TYR A 193 7.74 -0.96 15.64
C TYR A 193 7.78 -0.37 17.06
N SER A 194 6.68 -0.33 17.81
CA SER A 194 6.63 0.34 19.11
C SER A 194 7.47 -0.34 20.19
N PHE A 195 7.56 -1.68 20.15
CA PHE A 195 8.58 -2.42 20.89
C PHE A 195 9.90 -2.43 20.12
N VAL A 196 10.63 -1.32 20.19
CA VAL A 196 11.83 -1.02 19.39
C VAL A 196 12.85 -2.16 19.27
N PRO A 197 13.13 -3.00 20.31
CA PRO A 197 14.07 -4.11 20.17
C PRO A 197 13.68 -5.16 19.12
N SER A 198 12.39 -5.30 18.78
CA SER A 198 11.95 -6.27 17.75
C SER A 198 12.28 -5.81 16.33
N LYS A 199 12.31 -4.50 16.09
CA LYS A 199 12.54 -3.91 14.77
C LYS A 199 13.14 -2.50 14.88
N PRO A 200 14.40 -2.38 15.33
CA PRO A 200 15.04 -1.08 15.52
C PRO A 200 15.28 -0.37 14.18
N PRO A 201 15.23 0.97 14.13
CA PRO A 201 15.42 1.72 12.88
C PRO A 201 16.88 1.76 12.41
N ALA A 202 17.84 1.58 13.32
CA ALA A 202 19.28 1.52 13.06
C ALA A 202 20.01 0.86 14.24
N LEU A 203 21.30 0.56 14.04
CA LEU A 203 22.21 0.13 15.11
C LEU A 203 22.84 1.33 15.80
N CYS A 204 22.97 1.29 17.12
CA CYS A 204 23.63 2.32 17.93
C CYS A 204 25.16 2.15 18.02
N THR A 205 25.70 1.06 17.49
CA THR A 205 27.14 0.77 17.46
C THR A 205 27.58 0.35 16.06
N PRO A 206 28.88 0.49 15.71
CA PRO A 206 29.40 0.01 14.45
C PRO A 206 29.21 -1.50 14.27
N LEU A 207 29.11 -1.94 13.02
CA LEU A 207 29.18 -3.36 12.69
C LEU A 207 30.52 -3.95 13.15
N LEU A 208 30.48 -5.23 13.48
CA LEU A 208 31.66 -6.01 13.81
C LEU A 208 32.57 -6.14 12.58
N LYS A 209 33.88 -6.26 12.83
CA LYS A 209 34.88 -6.23 11.76
C LYS A 209 35.09 -7.59 11.09
N ASN A 210 34.73 -8.69 11.76
CA ASN A 210 34.96 -10.03 11.26
C ASN A 210 33.97 -11.05 11.86
N LEU A 211 33.97 -12.27 11.31
CA LEU A 211 33.10 -13.36 11.73
C LEU A 211 33.40 -13.87 13.14
N ALA A 212 34.66 -13.86 13.58
CA ALA A 212 35.03 -14.35 14.91
C ALA A 212 34.42 -13.46 16.01
N ASP A 213 34.43 -12.13 15.82
CA ASP A 213 33.77 -11.18 16.72
C ASP A 213 32.25 -11.44 16.79
N LEU A 214 31.62 -11.79 15.65
CA LEU A 214 30.20 -12.14 15.60
C LEU A 214 29.90 -13.46 16.31
N GLN A 215 30.79 -14.44 16.23
CA GLN A 215 30.63 -15.71 16.93
C GLN A 215 30.76 -15.56 18.45
N GLY A 216 31.51 -14.56 18.91
CA GLY A 216 31.65 -14.18 20.32
C GLY A 216 30.56 -13.24 20.84
N TYR A 217 29.52 -12.93 20.06
CA TYR A 217 28.48 -11.98 20.48
C TYR A 217 27.71 -12.46 21.71
N THR A 218 27.39 -11.52 22.60
CA THR A 218 26.70 -11.79 23.86
C THR A 218 25.48 -10.89 24.00
N GLU A 219 24.66 -11.12 25.02
CA GLU A 219 23.52 -10.27 25.35
C GLU A 219 23.91 -8.80 25.56
N GLN A 220 25.06 -8.55 26.21
CA GLN A 220 25.55 -7.20 26.43
C GLN A 220 25.85 -6.50 25.09
N HIS A 221 26.50 -7.21 24.16
CA HIS A 221 26.80 -6.66 22.84
C HIS A 221 25.52 -6.29 22.07
N LEU A 222 24.49 -7.15 22.11
CA LEU A 222 23.19 -6.86 21.50
C LEU A 222 22.50 -5.68 22.19
N THR A 223 22.52 -5.61 23.51
CA THR A 223 21.92 -4.50 24.26
C THR A 223 22.60 -3.16 23.93
N ASP A 224 23.91 -3.18 23.73
CA ASP A 224 24.68 -2.01 23.35
C ASP A 224 24.35 -1.52 21.93
N THR A 225 23.96 -2.41 21.00
CA THR A 225 23.55 -2.02 19.64
C THR A 225 22.14 -1.45 19.58
N LEU A 226 21.33 -1.63 20.63
CA LEU A 226 19.96 -1.15 20.72
C LEU A 226 19.89 0.19 21.47
N PRO A 227 18.82 0.98 21.26
CA PRO A 227 18.62 2.26 21.95
C PRO A 227 18.14 2.09 23.42
N ILE A 228 18.78 1.20 24.17
CA ILE A 228 18.50 0.90 25.58
C ILE A 228 19.49 1.65 26.49
N GLY A 229 18.97 2.24 27.57
CA GLY A 229 19.74 2.96 28.58
C GLY A 229 19.79 4.48 28.36
N LEU A 230 20.53 5.17 29.23
CA LEU A 230 20.53 6.65 29.31
C LEU A 230 21.70 7.33 28.60
N LYS A 231 22.67 6.55 28.10
CA LYS A 231 23.87 7.08 27.41
C LYS A 231 23.56 7.41 25.95
N ASP A 232 24.41 8.25 25.35
CA ASP A 232 24.47 8.51 23.89
C ASP A 232 23.14 8.98 23.25
N ALA A 233 22.26 9.61 24.04
CA ALA A 233 20.94 10.03 23.61
C ALA A 233 20.04 8.91 23.07
N LYS A 234 20.31 7.64 23.42
CA LYS A 234 19.52 6.47 23.02
C LYS A 234 18.03 6.57 23.36
N TRP A 235 17.70 7.25 24.46
CA TRP A 235 16.30 7.55 24.83
C TRP A 235 15.53 8.29 23.72
N LYS A 236 16.21 9.17 22.98
CA LYS A 236 15.61 9.94 21.88
C LYS A 236 15.40 9.07 20.65
N ASP A 237 16.33 8.14 20.38
CA ASP A 237 16.19 7.20 19.28
C ASP A 237 15.02 6.23 19.53
N TRP A 238 14.89 5.72 20.76
CA TRP A 238 13.73 4.91 21.15
C TRP A 238 12.43 5.70 21.02
N LEU A 239 12.38 6.92 21.57
CA LEU A 239 11.21 7.79 21.51
C LEU A 239 10.77 8.01 20.05
N LEU A 240 11.68 8.40 19.17
CA LEU A 240 11.36 8.67 17.76
C LEU A 240 10.98 7.38 17.00
N ALA A 241 11.62 6.25 17.31
CA ALA A 241 11.29 4.96 16.72
C ALA A 241 9.86 4.52 17.05
N ALA A 242 9.45 4.66 18.31
CA ALA A 242 8.09 4.34 18.76
C ALA A 242 7.06 5.42 18.37
N GLN A 243 7.47 6.69 18.24
CA GLN A 243 6.58 7.78 17.85
C GLN A 243 6.26 7.80 16.35
N LEU A 244 7.20 7.36 15.49
CA LEU A 244 7.01 7.30 14.04
C LEU A 244 5.73 6.53 13.62
N PRO A 245 5.49 5.29 14.07
CA PRO A 245 4.27 4.56 13.72
C PRO A 245 3.00 5.25 14.23
N GLU A 246 3.04 5.90 15.41
CA GLU A 246 1.90 6.66 15.95
C GLU A 246 1.56 7.88 15.09
N LEU A 247 2.57 8.63 14.62
CA LEU A 247 2.37 9.75 13.70
C LEU A 247 1.77 9.32 12.34
N LEU A 248 2.10 8.10 11.89
CA LEU A 248 1.58 7.50 10.67
C LEU A 248 0.22 6.81 10.85
N SER A 249 -0.18 6.55 12.10
CA SER A 249 -1.39 5.78 12.45
C SER A 249 -2.41 6.57 13.25
N PHE A 250 -2.27 7.91 13.31
CA PHE A 250 -3.21 8.75 14.04
C PHE A 250 -4.64 8.48 13.58
N LYS A 251 -5.55 8.28 14.56
CA LYS A 251 -6.88 7.68 14.38
C LYS A 251 -7.56 8.09 13.07
N VAL A 252 -7.68 7.11 12.16
CA VAL A 252 -8.51 7.21 10.97
C VAL A 252 -9.95 6.93 11.38
N GLU A 253 -10.89 7.79 10.98
CA GLU A 253 -12.31 7.52 11.24
C GLU A 253 -12.75 6.23 10.52
N ASP A 254 -13.58 5.42 11.17
CA ASP A 254 -14.04 4.11 10.66
C ASP A 254 -14.73 4.17 9.29
N ARG A 255 -15.05 5.37 8.78
CA ARG A 255 -15.69 5.57 7.48
C ARG A 255 -14.73 5.53 6.29
N TYR A 256 -13.41 5.61 6.48
CA TYR A 256 -12.43 5.59 5.38
C TYR A 256 -12.09 4.17 4.93
N ASN A 257 -13.06 3.49 4.31
CA ASN A 257 -12.88 2.14 3.80
C ASN A 257 -13.71 1.88 2.52
N LEU A 258 -13.37 0.80 1.80
CA LEU A 258 -14.03 0.44 0.53
C LEU A 258 -15.52 0.09 0.69
N ILE A 259 -15.93 -0.42 1.85
CA ILE A 259 -17.34 -0.73 2.13
C ILE A 259 -18.18 0.55 2.19
N THR A 260 -17.68 1.58 2.88
CA THR A 260 -18.34 2.89 2.95
C THR A 260 -18.36 3.54 1.58
N TYR A 261 -17.25 3.48 0.83
CA TYR A 261 -17.21 3.97 -0.55
C TYR A 261 -18.28 3.31 -1.43
N ALA A 262 -18.37 1.97 -1.42
CA ALA A 262 -19.37 1.23 -2.19
C ALA A 262 -20.81 1.64 -1.82
N LYS A 263 -21.11 1.79 -0.52
CA LYS A 263 -22.42 2.28 -0.04
C LYS A 263 -22.72 3.70 -0.51
N SER A 264 -21.76 4.62 -0.39
CA SER A 264 -21.92 6.01 -0.82
C SER A 264 -22.16 6.09 -2.32
N LEU A 265 -21.38 5.36 -3.12
CA LEU A 265 -21.51 5.32 -4.58
C LEU A 265 -22.88 4.75 -5.00
N TYR A 266 -23.34 3.68 -4.34
CA TYR A 266 -24.68 3.14 -4.53
C TYR A 266 -25.77 4.18 -4.23
N ASN A 267 -25.69 4.86 -3.08
CA ASN A 267 -26.71 5.81 -2.65
C ASN A 267 -26.79 7.04 -3.57
N VAL A 268 -25.65 7.58 -4.01
CA VAL A 268 -25.61 8.71 -4.95
C VAL A 268 -26.22 8.31 -6.29
N ASN A 269 -25.86 7.16 -6.84
CA ASN A 269 -26.36 6.73 -8.15
C ASN A 269 -27.80 6.19 -8.12
N LYS A 270 -28.33 5.82 -6.95
CA LYS A 270 -29.76 5.55 -6.75
C LYS A 270 -30.63 6.80 -6.93
N GLY A 271 -30.11 7.98 -6.57
CA GLY A 271 -30.81 9.25 -6.68
C GLY A 271 -30.54 10.03 -7.98
N ARG A 272 -29.50 9.64 -8.72
CA ARG A 272 -29.02 10.37 -9.91
C ARG A 272 -29.95 10.17 -11.10
N THR A 273 -30.46 11.27 -11.65
CA THR A 273 -31.28 11.24 -12.87
C THR A 273 -30.41 11.26 -14.14
N ILE A 274 -30.88 10.66 -15.24
CA ILE A 274 -30.16 10.61 -16.54
C ILE A 274 -29.81 12.03 -17.07
N THR A 275 -30.53 13.04 -16.60
CA THR A 275 -30.32 14.45 -16.96
C THR A 275 -29.07 15.09 -16.33
N GLU A 276 -28.53 14.54 -15.23
CA GLU A 276 -27.41 15.15 -14.49
C GLU A 276 -26.03 14.88 -15.12
N ASN A 277 -25.83 13.70 -15.71
CA ASN A 277 -24.64 13.39 -16.50
C ASN A 277 -25.01 12.39 -17.61
N LYS A 278 -25.13 12.89 -18.85
CA LYS A 278 -25.52 12.07 -20.00
C LYS A 278 -24.47 11.04 -20.42
N GLU A 279 -23.23 11.21 -19.99
CA GLU A 279 -22.12 10.28 -20.29
C GLU A 279 -22.06 9.09 -19.31
N LEU A 280 -22.79 9.15 -18.19
CA LEU A 280 -22.73 8.14 -17.13
C LEU A 280 -24.05 7.37 -17.05
N ASN A 281 -23.96 6.05 -17.20
CA ASN A 281 -25.08 5.18 -16.87
C ASN A 281 -25.15 4.98 -15.34
N SER A 282 -25.88 5.85 -14.66
CA SER A 282 -26.02 5.82 -13.18
C SER A 282 -26.59 4.49 -12.68
N GLU A 283 -27.49 3.85 -13.43
CA GLU A 283 -28.06 2.55 -13.07
C GLU A 283 -26.98 1.46 -13.04
N SER A 284 -26.12 1.41 -14.07
CA SER A 284 -25.01 0.47 -14.11
C SER A 284 -23.98 0.71 -13.01
N ILE A 285 -23.67 1.98 -12.69
CA ILE A 285 -22.75 2.33 -11.60
C ILE A 285 -23.33 1.93 -10.24
N LYS A 286 -24.64 2.13 -10.04
CA LYS A 286 -25.35 1.69 -8.84
C LYS A 286 -25.26 0.17 -8.68
N ASP A 287 -25.48 -0.59 -9.75
CA ASP A 287 -25.40 -2.05 -9.70
C ASP A 287 -23.97 -2.55 -9.47
N ALA A 288 -22.98 -1.92 -10.12
CA ALA A 288 -21.57 -2.20 -9.86
C ALA A 288 -21.21 -1.96 -8.38
N ALA A 289 -21.65 -0.85 -7.79
CA ALA A 289 -21.42 -0.54 -6.38
C ALA A 289 -22.08 -1.55 -5.43
N LYS A 290 -23.29 -2.03 -5.76
CA LYS A 290 -24.00 -3.07 -5.00
C LYS A 290 -23.24 -4.39 -5.01
N VAL A 291 -22.79 -4.83 -6.19
CA VAL A 291 -21.99 -6.07 -6.35
C VAL A 291 -20.67 -5.94 -5.59
N PHE A 292 -19.96 -4.81 -5.74
CA PHE A 292 -18.70 -4.55 -5.05
C PHE A 292 -18.86 -4.62 -3.53
N TYR A 293 -19.89 -3.98 -2.96
CA TYR A 293 -20.21 -4.09 -1.54
C TYR A 293 -20.40 -5.56 -1.09
N SER A 294 -21.19 -6.33 -1.84
CA SER A 294 -21.45 -7.73 -1.51
C SER A 294 -20.19 -8.59 -1.58
N ARG A 295 -19.35 -8.39 -2.60
CA ARG A 295 -18.08 -9.12 -2.77
C ARG A 295 -17.10 -8.81 -1.65
N LEU A 296 -16.96 -7.53 -1.28
CA LEU A 296 -16.12 -7.12 -0.15
C LEU A 296 -16.57 -7.74 1.18
N LYS A 297 -17.90 -7.83 1.42
CA LYS A 297 -18.43 -8.51 2.62
C LYS A 297 -18.16 -10.00 2.64
N ASN A 298 -18.25 -10.66 1.49
CA ASN A 298 -17.91 -12.08 1.39
C ASN A 298 -16.39 -12.32 1.57
N ALA A 299 -15.56 -11.42 1.05
CA ALA A 299 -14.11 -11.47 1.26
C ALA A 299 -13.75 -11.33 2.74
N ASP A 300 -14.34 -10.37 3.46
CA ASP A 300 -14.13 -10.17 4.91
C ASP A 300 -14.39 -11.44 5.73
N LEU A 301 -15.46 -12.17 5.41
CA LEU A 301 -15.76 -13.47 6.01
C LEU A 301 -14.67 -14.51 5.69
N ALA A 302 -14.27 -14.63 4.41
CA ALA A 302 -13.24 -15.58 3.99
C ALA A 302 -11.88 -15.31 4.65
N LEU A 303 -11.49 -14.04 4.75
CA LEU A 303 -10.26 -13.58 5.40
C LEU A 303 -10.26 -13.93 6.89
N THR A 304 -11.38 -13.67 7.58
CA THR A 304 -11.54 -13.99 9.01
C THR A 304 -11.44 -15.49 9.28
N ILE A 305 -12.07 -16.32 8.45
CA ILE A 305 -11.98 -17.78 8.54
C ILE A 305 -10.54 -18.23 8.30
N SER A 306 -9.89 -17.74 7.23
CA SER A 306 -8.52 -18.10 6.90
C SER A 306 -7.55 -17.78 8.05
N LEU A 307 -7.66 -16.59 8.65
CA LEU A 307 -6.82 -16.20 9.80
C LEU A 307 -7.04 -17.09 11.04
N ARG A 308 -8.30 -17.43 11.35
CA ARG A 308 -8.61 -18.33 12.48
C ARG A 308 -8.03 -19.72 12.30
N TYR A 309 -8.17 -20.30 11.10
CA TYR A 309 -7.57 -21.61 10.79
C TYR A 309 -6.03 -21.54 10.87
N ARG A 310 -5.41 -20.46 10.38
CA ARG A 310 -3.95 -20.26 10.47
C ARG A 310 -3.45 -20.13 11.91
N LEU A 311 -4.16 -19.39 12.77
CA LEU A 311 -3.83 -19.30 14.21
C LEU A 311 -3.99 -20.65 14.92
N LEU A 312 -5.05 -21.41 14.62
CA LEU A 312 -5.26 -22.75 15.19
C LEU A 312 -4.14 -23.71 14.80
N VAL A 313 -3.66 -23.66 13.56
CA VAL A 313 -2.50 -24.46 13.09
C VAL A 313 -1.20 -24.04 13.79
N LEU A 314 -0.95 -22.73 13.94
CA LEU A 314 0.23 -22.22 14.67
C LEU A 314 0.21 -22.60 16.15
N LEU A 315 -0.95 -22.49 16.82
CA LEU A 315 -1.11 -22.88 18.21
C LEU A 315 -0.95 -24.40 18.39
N SER A 316 -1.51 -25.22 17.49
CA SER A 316 -1.34 -26.68 17.56
C SER A 316 0.12 -27.11 17.30
N ILE A 317 0.88 -26.41 16.47
CA ILE A 317 2.33 -26.63 16.29
C ILE A 317 3.11 -26.24 17.56
N LEU A 318 2.77 -25.11 18.20
CA LEU A 318 3.38 -24.68 19.47
C LEU A 318 3.09 -25.67 20.62
N PHE A 319 1.86 -26.20 20.70
CA PHE A 319 1.50 -27.25 21.66
C PHE A 319 2.24 -28.58 21.40
N PHE A 320 2.53 -28.91 20.13
CA PHE A 320 3.31 -30.10 19.77
C PHE A 320 4.80 -29.93 20.11
N SER A 321 5.35 -28.72 19.89
CA SER A 321 6.73 -28.36 20.26
C SER A 321 6.97 -28.35 21.77
N GLN A 322 6.02 -27.86 22.58
CA GLN A 322 6.13 -27.90 24.04
C GLN A 322 6.02 -29.33 24.61
N ARG A 323 5.26 -30.23 23.98
CA ARG A 323 5.22 -31.66 24.38
C ARG A 323 6.53 -32.39 24.10
N LEU A 324 7.25 -32.06 23.02
CA LEU A 324 8.57 -32.66 22.72
C LEU A 324 9.68 -32.23 23.70
N LEU A 325 9.57 -31.05 24.31
CA LEU A 325 10.49 -30.58 25.37
C LEU A 325 10.21 -31.22 26.73
N LEU A 326 8.97 -31.63 27.01
CA LEU A 326 8.58 -32.31 28.26
C LEU A 326 8.86 -33.82 28.29
N PHE A 327 9.24 -34.43 27.16
CA PHE A 327 9.63 -35.85 27.08
C PHE A 327 11.16 -36.07 27.07
N ARG A 328 11.95 -35.04 27.39
CA ARG A 328 13.42 -35.11 27.52
C ARG A 328 13.96 -34.77 28.92
N SER A 329 13.11 -34.82 29.95
CA SER A 329 13.54 -34.77 31.35
C SER A 329 13.47 -36.14 32.00
#